data_AF-X1A3S2-F1
#
_entry.id   AF-X1A3S2-F1
#
_cell.length_a   1.000
_cell.length_b   1.000
_cell.length_c   1.000
_cell.angle_alpha   90.00
_cell.angle_beta   90.00
_cell.angle_gamma   90.00
#
_symmetry.space_group_name_H-M   'P 1'
#
loop_
_entity.id
_entity.type
_entity.pdbx_description
1 polymer ?
#
loop_
_entity_poly.entity_id
_entity_poly.type
_entity_poly.pdbx_seq_one_letter_code
_entity_poly.pdbx_strand_id
1 'polypeptide(L)'
;DRARNEPRDLYDIWYLTSNQHVDIAELIEAVEEKLEFRGKKLTDVREEFLRKETRFRKLWKMRLSPQMASIPEFGQVYRVIQRKLRQAGLLKQRKI
;
A
#
# COMPACT_ATOMS: atom_id res chain seq x y z
N ASP A 1 -15.46 -7.97 7.21
CA ASP A 1 -15.65 -6.73 6.44
C ASP A 1 -14.28 -6.18 6.01
N ARG A 2 -13.79 -6.56 4.81
CA ARG A 2 -12.44 -6.19 4.32
C ARG A 2 -12.27 -4.67 4.13
N ALA A 3 -13.38 -3.93 3.99
CA ALA A 3 -13.38 -2.48 3.85
C ALA A 3 -12.86 -1.74 5.08
N ARG A 4 -12.88 -2.38 6.26
CA ARG A 4 -12.54 -1.73 7.53
C ARG A 4 -11.04 -1.53 7.68
N ASN A 5 -10.23 -2.48 7.20
CA ASN A 5 -8.79 -2.49 7.47
C ASN A 5 -7.98 -1.84 6.35
N GLU A 6 -8.55 -1.68 5.15
CA GLU A 6 -7.84 -1.19 3.96
C GLU A 6 -7.04 0.12 4.17
N PRO A 7 -7.56 1.20 4.79
CA PRO A 7 -6.76 2.39 5.08
C PRO A 7 -5.66 2.15 6.14
N ARG A 8 -5.89 1.25 7.09
CA ARG A 8 -4.90 0.88 8.10
C ARG A 8 -3.75 0.10 7.48
N ASP A 9 -4.05 -0.85 6.60
CA ASP A 9 -3.04 -1.62 5.87
C ASP A 9 -2.11 -0.69 5.06
N LEU A 10 -2.67 0.33 4.39
CA LEU A 10 -1.88 1.34 3.68
C LEU A 10 -1.01 2.17 4.63
N TYR A 11 -1.53 2.56 5.80
CA TYR A 11 -0.76 3.25 6.83
C TYR A 11 0.40 2.39 7.33
N ASP A 12 0.15 1.12 7.65
CA ASP A 12 1.15 0.21 8.21
C ASP A 12 2.30 -0.02 7.22
N ILE A 13 2.00 -0.25 5.93
CA ILE A 13 3.04 -0.37 4.90
C ILE A 13 3.85 0.93 4.81
N TRP A 14 3.20 2.10 4.86
CA TRP A 14 3.91 3.38 4.81
C TRP A 14 4.81 3.58 6.03
N TYR A 15 4.30 3.29 7.22
CA TYR A 15 5.03 3.45 8.45
C TYR A 15 6.24 2.53 8.51
N LEU A 16 6.05 1.23 8.25
CA LEU A 16 7.13 0.23 8.30
C LEU A 16 8.24 0.55 7.31
N THR A 17 7.86 0.93 6.09
CA THR A 17 8.85 1.17 5.04
C THR A 17 9.50 2.54 5.11
N SER A 18 8.80 3.57 5.62
CA SER A 18 9.37 4.92 5.74
C SER A 18 10.34 5.04 6.92
N ASN A 19 10.16 4.23 7.96
CA ASN A 19 11.04 4.19 9.13
C ASN A 19 12.12 3.08 9.03
N GLN A 20 12.40 2.59 7.82
CA GLN A 20 13.45 1.58 7.54
C GLN A 20 13.30 0.27 8.32
N HIS A 21 12.09 -0.05 8.82
CA HIS A 21 11.82 -1.34 9.47
C HIS A 21 11.64 -2.48 8.47
N VAL A 22 11.29 -2.15 7.22
CA VAL A 22 11.02 -3.10 6.14
C VAL A 22 11.51 -2.53 4.81
N ASP A 23 12.26 -3.32 4.04
CA ASP A 23 12.44 -3.10 2.61
C ASP A 23 11.41 -3.93 1.81
N ILE A 24 10.69 -3.28 0.90
CA ILE A 24 9.70 -3.95 0.05
C ILE A 24 10.39 -4.92 -0.92
N ALA A 25 11.59 -4.58 -1.39
CA ALA A 25 12.31 -5.39 -2.36
C ALA A 25 12.65 -6.79 -1.81
N GLU A 26 12.98 -6.87 -0.52
CA GLU A 26 13.29 -8.13 0.18
C GLU A 26 12.06 -9.02 0.40
N LEU A 27 10.85 -8.47 0.29
CA LEU A 27 9.60 -9.19 0.53
C LEU A 27 8.91 -9.69 -0.72
N ILE A 28 9.41 -9.36 -1.92
CA ILE A 28 8.71 -9.65 -3.18
C ILE A 28 8.44 -11.14 -3.34
N GLU A 29 9.46 -11.98 -3.17
CA GLU A 29 9.36 -13.43 -3.33
C GLU A 29 8.32 -14.03 -2.35
N ALA A 30 8.42 -13.70 -1.06
CA ALA A 30 7.47 -14.16 -0.05
C ALA A 30 6.03 -13.67 -0.30
N VAL A 31 5.87 -12.47 -0.88
CA VAL A 31 4.55 -11.96 -1.29
C VAL A 31 4.03 -12.72 -2.50
N GLU A 32 4.87 -13.01 -3.49
CA GLU A 32 4.50 -13.80 -4.67
C GLU A 32 4.04 -15.20 -4.27
N GLU A 33 4.80 -15.94 -3.47
CA GLU A 33 4.41 -17.26 -2.96
C GLU A 33 3.05 -17.23 -2.26
N LYS A 34 2.82 -16.21 -1.42
CA LYS A 34 1.55 -16.03 -0.70
C LYS A 34 0.38 -15.70 -1.63
N LEU A 35 0.63 -15.02 -2.74
CA LEU A 35 -0.38 -14.73 -3.75
C LEU A 35 -0.68 -15.95 -4.61
N GLU A 36 0.35 -16.71 -4.99
CA GLU A 36 0.22 -17.94 -5.76
C GLU A 36 -0.58 -19.00 -5.00
N PHE A 37 -0.34 -19.15 -3.69
CA PHE A 37 -1.16 -19.99 -2.81
C PHE A 37 -2.65 -19.59 -2.82
N ARG A 38 -2.95 -18.32 -3.14
CA ARG A 38 -4.31 -17.78 -3.27
C ARG A 38 -4.83 -17.72 -4.71
N GLY A 39 -4.09 -18.30 -5.67
CA GLY A 39 -4.42 -18.27 -7.09
C GLY A 39 -4.37 -16.87 -7.71
N LYS A 40 -3.56 -15.96 -7.15
CA LYS A 40 -3.39 -14.58 -7.62
C LYS A 40 -1.98 -14.35 -8.11
N LYS A 41 -1.81 -13.39 -9.02
CA LYS A 41 -0.51 -12.89 -9.47
C LYS A 41 -0.22 -11.52 -8.89
N LEU A 42 1.06 -11.18 -8.80
CA LEU A 42 1.51 -9.86 -8.35
C LEU A 42 0.95 -8.72 -9.23
N THR A 43 0.76 -8.98 -10.52
CA THR A 43 0.12 -8.05 -11.46
C THR A 43 -1.32 -7.71 -11.10
N ASP A 44 -2.08 -8.66 -10.57
CA ASP A 44 -3.49 -8.46 -10.19
C ASP A 44 -3.58 -7.50 -9.00
N VAL A 45 -2.68 -7.68 -8.02
CA VAL A 45 -2.60 -6.84 -6.81
C VAL A 45 -2.22 -5.41 -7.17
N ARG A 46 -1.32 -5.25 -8.13
CA ARG A 46 -0.91 -3.94 -8.61
C ARG A 46 -2.08 -3.12 -9.17
N GLU A 47 -2.90 -3.71 -10.04
CA GLU A 47 -4.06 -3.04 -10.59
C GLU A 47 -5.11 -2.75 -9.52
N GLU A 48 -5.32 -3.71 -8.61
CA GLU A 48 -6.21 -3.57 -7.47
C GLU A 48 -5.81 -2.37 -6.59
N PHE A 49 -4.51 -2.21 -6.29
CA PHE A 49 -3.99 -1.09 -5.50
C PHE A 49 -4.29 0.28 -6.15
N LEU A 50 -4.08 0.40 -7.46
CA LEU A 50 -4.34 1.67 -8.17
C LEU A 50 -5.83 2.01 -8.22
N ARG A 51 -6.69 1.02 -8.45
CA ARG A 51 -8.16 1.22 -8.44
C ARG A 51 -8.69 1.64 -7.07
N LYS A 52 -7.98 1.31 -5.99
CA LYS A 52 -8.38 1.65 -4.62
C LYS A 52 -8.06 3.08 -4.20
N GLU A 53 -7.33 3.89 -4.98
CA GLU A 53 -6.90 5.24 -4.56
C GLU A 53 -8.07 6.10 -4.05
N THR A 54 -9.13 6.26 -4.85
CA THR A 54 -10.29 7.09 -4.48
C THR A 54 -10.94 6.61 -3.20
N ARG A 55 -11.01 5.29 -3.00
CA ARG A 55 -11.56 4.68 -1.79
C ARG A 55 -10.67 4.94 -0.59
N PHE A 56 -9.35 4.75 -0.71
CA PHE A 56 -8.41 5.05 0.36
C PHE A 56 -8.53 6.52 0.78
N ARG A 57 -8.51 7.45 -0.18
CA ARG A 57 -8.65 8.88 0.07
C ARG A 57 -9.92 9.20 0.85
N LYS A 58 -11.06 8.66 0.43
CA LYS A 58 -12.37 8.87 1.08
C LYS A 58 -12.39 8.34 2.51
N LEU A 59 -11.79 7.18 2.75
CA LEU A 59 -11.87 6.48 4.04
C LEU A 59 -10.73 6.83 5.00
N TRP A 60 -9.66 7.48 4.53
CA TRP A 60 -8.41 7.69 5.26
C TRP A 60 -8.62 8.24 6.67
N LYS A 61 -9.10 9.48 6.77
CA LYS A 61 -9.32 10.15 8.05
C LYS A 61 -10.35 9.42 8.90
N MET A 62 -11.48 9.05 8.29
CA MET A 62 -12.59 8.37 8.97
C MET A 62 -12.16 7.08 9.68
N ARG A 63 -11.27 6.29 9.06
CA ARG A 63 -10.85 4.99 9.59
C ARG A 63 -9.65 5.08 10.54
N LEU A 64 -8.77 6.07 10.36
CA LEU A 64 -7.58 6.21 11.19
C LEU A 64 -7.83 7.05 12.45
N SER A 65 -8.75 8.02 12.44
CA SER A 65 -9.03 8.90 13.59
C SER A 65 -9.38 8.17 14.90
N PRO A 66 -10.15 7.06 14.90
CA PRO A 66 -10.42 6.34 16.15
C PRO A 66 -9.21 5.61 16.74
N GLN A 67 -8.14 5.43 15.95
CA GLN A 67 -7.00 4.59 16.30
C GLN A 67 -5.71 5.41 16.52
N MET A 68 -5.68 6.67 16.07
CA MET A 68 -4.46 7.47 16.00
C MET A 68 -4.74 8.93 16.35
N ALA A 69 -3.91 9.51 17.21
CA ALA A 69 -4.03 10.92 17.61
C ALA A 69 -3.64 11.89 16.49
N SER A 70 -2.69 11.49 15.63
CA SER A 70 -2.27 12.26 14.46
C SER A 70 -2.30 11.36 13.22
N ILE A 71 -2.76 11.92 12.11
CA ILE A 71 -2.91 11.20 10.84
C ILE A 71 -2.15 12.01 9.79
N PRO A 72 -1.18 11.40 9.08
CA PRO A 72 -0.50 12.07 7.99
C PRO A 72 -1.45 12.34 6.82
N GLU A 73 -1.14 13.33 5.99
CA GLU A 73 -1.93 13.65 4.80
C GLU A 73 -1.89 12.46 3.82
N PHE A 74 -3.07 12.06 3.34
CA PHE A 74 -3.23 10.87 2.49
C PHE A 74 -2.36 10.94 1.23
N GLY A 75 -2.36 12.06 0.51
CA GLY A 75 -1.60 12.26 -0.71
C GLY A 75 -0.08 12.11 -0.50
N GLN A 76 0.46 12.62 0.61
CA GLN A 76 1.87 12.44 0.97
C GLN A 76 2.19 10.95 1.17
N VAL A 77 1.40 10.26 2.00
CA VAL A 77 1.54 8.81 2.24
C VAL A 77 1.47 8.03 0.94
N TYR A 78 0.43 8.28 0.14
CA TYR A 78 0.17 7.55 -1.10
C TYR A 78 1.29 7.76 -2.13
N ARG A 79 1.81 8.98 -2.27
CA ARG A 79 2.95 9.28 -3.16
C ARG A 79 4.23 8.55 -2.72
N VAL A 80 4.52 8.51 -1.42
CA VAL A 80 5.70 7.80 -0.87
C VAL A 80 5.58 6.30 -1.17
N ILE A 81 4.42 5.69 -0.89
CA ILE A 81 4.18 4.27 -1.20
C ILE A 81 4.32 4.00 -2.69
N GLN A 82 3.70 4.81 -3.55
CA GLN A 82 3.84 4.65 -4.99
C GLN A 82 5.31 4.75 -5.45
N ARG A 83 6.12 5.61 -4.83
CA ARG A 83 7.56 5.69 -5.12
C ARG A 83 8.28 4.41 -4.71
N LYS A 84 8.05 3.93 -3.48
CA LYS A 84 8.68 2.69 -2.98
C LYS A 84 8.30 1.47 -3.81
N LEU A 85 7.02 1.33 -4.17
CA LEU A 85 6.55 0.28 -5.07
C LEU A 85 7.19 0.36 -6.46
N ARG A 86 7.43 1.56 -7.00
CA ARG A 86 8.19 1.72 -8.26
C ARG A 86 9.66 1.30 -8.12
N GLN A 87 10.30 1.67 -7.02
CA GLN A 87 11.70 1.31 -6.74
C GLN A 87 11.87 -0.21 -6.60
N ALA A 88 10.89 -0.88 -6.00
CA ALA A 88 10.82 -2.34 -5.92
C ALA A 88 10.34 -3.02 -7.22
N GLY A 89 10.17 -2.29 -8.33
CA GLY A 89 9.71 -2.87 -9.61
C GLY A 89 8.22 -3.24 -9.67
N LEU A 90 7.46 -3.02 -8.60
CA LEU A 90 6.04 -3.39 -8.47
C LEU A 90 5.09 -2.43 -9.21
N LEU A 91 5.53 -1.21 -9.52
CA LEU A 91 4.82 -0.25 -10.35
C LEU A 91 5.67 0.17 -11.55
N LYS A 92 5.05 0.31 -12.73
CA LYS A 92 5.72 0.91 -13.90
C LYS A 92 5.98 2.38 -13.62
N GLN A 93 7.10 2.89 -14.12
CA GLN A 93 7.31 4.33 -14.22
C GLN A 93 6.23 4.91 -15.15
N ARG A 94 5.68 6.07 -14.78
CA ARG A 94 4.89 6.85 -15.73
C ARG A 94 5.85 7.27 -16.84
N LYS A 95 5.57 6.86 -18.08
CA LYS A 95 6.20 7.51 -19.23
C LYS A 95 5.74 8.96 -19.20
N ILE A 96 6.70 9.88 -19.14
CA ILE A 96 6.48 11.32 -19.29
C ILE A 96 6.02 11.58 -20.72
#